data_AF-A7EWE6-F1
#
_entry.id   AF-A7EWE6-F1
#
_cell.length_a   1.000
_cell.length_b   1.000
_cell.length_c   1.000
_cell.angle_alpha   90.00
_cell.angle_beta   90.00
_cell.angle_gamma   90.00
#
_symmetry.space_group_name_H-M   'P 1'
#
loop_
_entity.id
_entity.type
_entity.pdbx_description
1 polymer ?
#
loop_
_entity_poly.entity_id
_entity_poly.type
_entity_poly.pdbx_seq_one_letter_code
_entity_poly.pdbx_strand_id
1 'polypeptide(L)'
;MVLWTEPAQPKVPAQGGTRNGSHFSTTYLGQQAYSEIRRFVVVLKQHGSSICCPIHTYSNQATLKPNLPLPERHTIIHTTSYVPRQHSCISKNGTVEMENLILDPIRVMSESSDREGELNKFSRLNYSKVYTVEHYVRVLNIGKVARESMNSLSYGYNQSASPVSSQRPRRHRPPANSSYQSSSRRSRYHNDRESREAGRH
;
A
#
# COMPACT_ATOMS: atom_id res chain seq x y z
N MET A 1 -19.19 -13.87 -3.00
CA MET A 1 -17.89 -14.16 -3.65
C MET A 1 -16.94 -13.00 -3.37
N VAL A 2 -15.76 -13.26 -2.81
CA VAL A 2 -14.67 -12.29 -2.76
C VAL A 2 -13.37 -13.00 -3.15
N LEU A 3 -12.81 -12.59 -4.29
CA LEU A 3 -11.38 -12.63 -4.57
C LEU A 3 -10.97 -11.15 -4.64
N TRP A 4 -10.20 -10.67 -3.65
CA TRP A 4 -9.84 -9.26 -3.51
C TRP A 4 -8.36 -9.06 -3.87
N THR A 5 -8.08 -8.10 -4.76
CA THR A 5 -6.73 -7.73 -5.18
C THR A 5 -6.49 -6.26 -4.89
N GLU A 6 -5.30 -5.91 -4.39
CA GLU A 6 -5.01 -4.51 -4.11
C GLU A 6 -4.88 -3.71 -5.41
N PRO A 7 -5.52 -2.53 -5.51
CA PRO A 7 -5.36 -1.64 -6.65
C PRO A 7 -3.92 -1.13 -6.70
N ALA A 8 -3.34 -1.12 -7.88
CA ALA A 8 -1.98 -0.66 -8.05
C ALA A 8 -1.89 0.86 -7.88
N GLN A 9 -0.86 1.34 -7.17
CA GLN A 9 -0.64 2.78 -6.97
C GLN A 9 -0.14 3.44 -8.27
N PRO A 10 -0.26 4.76 -8.48
CA PRO A 10 -0.04 5.45 -9.77
C PRO A 10 1.33 5.28 -10.47
N LYS A 11 2.30 4.61 -9.85
CA LYS A 11 3.67 4.44 -10.35
C LYS A 11 3.90 3.08 -11.01
N VAL A 12 2.98 2.64 -11.88
CA VAL A 12 3.07 1.33 -12.57
C VAL A 12 3.21 1.49 -14.07
N PRO A 13 4.04 0.67 -14.75
CA PRO A 13 4.01 0.55 -16.20
C PRO A 13 2.61 0.19 -16.73
N ALA A 14 2.17 0.85 -17.81
CA ALA A 14 0.84 0.68 -18.40
C ALA A 14 0.58 -0.74 -18.95
N GLN A 15 1.63 -1.51 -19.25
CA GLN A 15 1.56 -2.85 -19.85
C GLN A 15 1.67 -3.99 -18.82
N GLY A 16 1.63 -3.68 -17.52
CA GLY A 16 1.99 -4.65 -16.48
C GLY A 16 3.50 -4.93 -16.47
N GLY A 17 3.94 -5.78 -15.55
CA GLY A 17 5.35 -6.13 -15.43
C GLY A 17 5.68 -6.84 -14.13
N THR A 18 6.84 -7.51 -14.10
CA THR A 18 7.35 -8.22 -12.92
C THR A 18 8.61 -7.55 -12.39
N ARG A 19 8.69 -7.34 -11.08
CA ARG A 19 9.95 -6.93 -10.43
C ARG A 19 10.01 -7.53 -9.03
N ASN A 20 11.07 -8.28 -8.73
CA ASN A 20 11.40 -8.80 -7.40
C ASN A 20 10.21 -9.47 -6.68
N GLY A 21 9.49 -10.38 -7.35
CA GLY A 21 8.35 -11.10 -6.76
C GLY A 21 7.03 -10.34 -6.76
N SER A 22 6.99 -9.12 -7.29
CA SER A 22 5.75 -8.39 -7.56
C SER A 22 5.32 -8.51 -9.02
N HIS A 23 4.01 -8.59 -9.25
CA HIS A 23 3.37 -8.71 -10.55
C HIS A 23 2.22 -7.70 -10.68
N PHE A 24 2.16 -7.01 -11.82
CA PHE A 24 1.05 -6.14 -12.17
C PHE A 24 0.21 -6.74 -13.29
N SER A 25 -1.10 -6.79 -13.12
CA SER A 25 -2.04 -7.31 -14.11
C SER A 25 -3.21 -6.36 -14.35
N THR A 26 -3.62 -6.19 -15.60
CA THR A 26 -4.85 -5.47 -15.93
C THR A 26 -6.07 -6.31 -15.56
N THR A 27 -6.94 -5.77 -14.71
CA THR A 27 -8.23 -6.37 -14.35
C THR A 27 -9.25 -6.18 -15.48
N TYR A 28 -10.37 -6.92 -15.42
CA TYR A 28 -11.44 -6.80 -16.41
C TYR A 28 -12.06 -5.37 -16.49
N LEU A 29 -11.93 -4.56 -15.42
CA LEU A 29 -12.38 -3.17 -15.37
C LEU A 29 -11.34 -2.16 -15.90
N GLY A 30 -10.27 -2.65 -16.53
CA GLY A 30 -9.18 -1.81 -17.03
C GLY A 30 -8.30 -1.19 -15.95
N GLN A 31 -8.52 -1.53 -14.68
CA GLN A 31 -7.67 -1.10 -13.55
C GLN A 31 -6.47 -2.03 -13.39
N GLN A 32 -5.33 -1.50 -12.94
CA GLN A 32 -4.16 -2.32 -12.64
C GLN A 32 -4.27 -2.94 -11.24
N ALA A 33 -4.09 -4.25 -11.15
CA ALA A 33 -3.98 -5.01 -9.92
C ALA A 33 -2.50 -5.22 -9.59
N TYR A 34 -2.14 -5.03 -8.32
CA TYR A 34 -0.80 -5.27 -7.81
C TYR A 34 -0.76 -6.51 -6.92
N SER A 35 0.13 -7.43 -7.24
CA SER A 35 0.43 -8.62 -6.44
C SER A 35 1.89 -8.53 -5.99
N GLU A 36 2.17 -8.84 -4.73
CA GLU A 36 3.54 -8.91 -4.21
C GLU A 36 3.64 -9.94 -3.08
N ILE A 37 4.84 -10.48 -2.87
CA ILE A 37 5.15 -11.27 -1.67
C ILE A 37 5.22 -10.32 -0.47
N ARG A 38 4.41 -10.60 0.55
CA ARG A 38 4.33 -9.80 1.78
C ARG A 38 4.75 -10.61 2.99
N ARG A 39 5.43 -9.93 3.92
CA ARG A 39 5.82 -10.48 5.22
C ARG A 39 4.83 -9.99 6.27
N PHE A 40 4.45 -10.88 7.18
CA PHE A 40 3.46 -10.61 8.22
C PHE A 40 3.90 -11.13 9.57
N VAL A 41 3.44 -10.47 10.63
CA VAL A 41 3.42 -11.02 11.99
C VAL A 41 1.99 -11.42 12.30
N VAL A 42 1.79 -12.68 12.68
CA VAL A 42 0.51 -13.17 13.18
C VAL A 42 0.31 -12.65 14.60
N VAL A 43 -0.77 -11.90 14.83
CA VAL A 43 -1.12 -11.33 16.14
C VAL A 43 -2.30 -12.05 16.80
N LEU A 44 -3.18 -12.63 16.00
CA LEU A 44 -4.27 -13.49 16.49
C LEU A 44 -4.49 -14.65 15.52
N LYS A 45 -4.54 -15.86 16.05
CA LYS A 45 -4.88 -17.06 15.28
C LYS A 45 -6.38 -17.34 15.42
N GLN A 46 -7.07 -17.55 14.31
CA GLN A 46 -8.48 -17.94 14.27
C GLN A 46 -8.64 -19.29 13.56
N HIS A 47 -9.88 -19.75 13.38
CA HIS A 47 -10.16 -20.99 12.66
C HIS A 47 -10.19 -20.73 11.15
N GLY A 48 -9.21 -21.23 10.41
CA GLY A 48 -9.10 -21.11 8.95
C GLY A 48 -8.37 -19.86 8.46
N SER A 49 -8.24 -18.83 9.29
CA SER A 49 -7.48 -17.61 9.00
C SER A 49 -6.76 -17.06 10.23
N SER A 50 -5.88 -16.09 10.00
CA SER A 50 -5.14 -15.38 11.05
C SER A 50 -5.23 -13.88 10.84
N ILE A 51 -5.28 -13.13 11.93
CA ILE A 51 -5.11 -11.69 11.92
C ILE A 51 -3.62 -11.37 11.98
N CYS A 52 -3.20 -10.51 11.06
CA CYS A 52 -1.81 -10.25 10.76
C CYS A 52 -1.53 -8.75 10.63
N CYS A 53 -0.37 -8.32 11.11
CA CYS A 53 0.18 -7.00 10.86
C CYS A 53 1.32 -7.11 9.83
N PRO A 54 1.35 -6.27 8.78
CA PRO A 54 2.35 -6.37 7.72
C PRO A 54 3.68 -5.76 8.16
N ILE A 55 4.76 -6.29 7.57
CA ILE A 55 6.10 -5.74 7.68
C ILE A 55 6.43 -5.01 6.38
N HIS A 56 6.89 -3.76 6.49
CA HIS A 56 7.31 -2.97 5.34
C HIS A 56 8.72 -2.40 5.55
N THR A 57 9.49 -2.32 4.47
CA THR A 57 10.74 -1.53 4.42
C THR A 57 10.54 -0.15 3.82
N TYR A 58 9.37 0.08 3.21
CA TYR A 58 9.02 1.33 2.52
C TYR A 58 10.05 1.75 1.47
N SER A 59 10.48 0.79 0.65
CA SER A 59 11.58 0.99 -0.31
C SER A 59 12.87 1.44 0.36
N ASN A 60 13.20 0.82 1.49
CA ASN A 60 14.37 1.11 2.33
C ASN A 60 14.37 2.51 2.97
N GLN A 61 13.21 3.16 3.07
CA GLN A 61 13.05 4.47 3.73
C GLN A 61 12.48 4.34 5.15
N ALA A 62 12.09 3.14 5.58
CA ALA A 62 11.46 2.92 6.89
C ALA A 62 10.31 3.93 7.13
N THR A 63 10.16 4.52 8.33
CA THR A 63 9.09 5.51 8.54
C THR A 63 9.36 6.90 7.97
N LEU A 64 10.53 7.14 7.36
CA LEU A 64 10.85 8.39 6.67
C LEU A 64 10.26 8.46 5.25
N LYS A 65 9.52 7.43 4.82
CA LYS A 65 8.79 7.48 3.55
C LYS A 65 7.84 8.69 3.55
N PRO A 66 7.92 9.57 2.53
CA PRO A 66 7.03 10.73 2.45
C PRO A 66 5.56 10.34 2.47
N ASN A 67 4.76 11.08 3.25
CA ASN A 67 3.32 10.87 3.43
C ASN A 67 2.94 9.49 3.98
N LEU A 68 3.79 8.86 4.78
CA LEU A 68 3.43 7.65 5.52
C LEU A 68 2.38 7.99 6.59
N PRO A 69 1.17 7.39 6.55
CA PRO A 69 0.18 7.60 7.61
C PRO A 69 0.62 6.96 8.92
N LEU A 70 0.35 7.66 10.03
CA LEU A 70 0.51 7.18 11.40
C LEU A 70 1.91 6.53 11.64
N PRO A 71 3.02 7.25 11.39
CA PRO A 71 4.37 6.73 11.62
C PRO A 71 4.58 6.24 13.06
N GLU A 72 3.88 6.83 14.04
CA GLU A 72 3.87 6.43 15.44
C GLU A 72 3.26 5.04 15.70
N ARG A 73 2.48 4.50 14.76
CA ARG A 73 1.94 3.12 14.81
C ARG A 73 2.88 2.08 14.21
N HIS A 74 4.17 2.40 14.11
CA HIS A 74 5.21 1.50 13.62
C HIS A 74 6.23 1.19 14.70
N THR A 75 6.82 0.00 14.61
CA THR A 75 7.99 -0.36 15.40
C THR A 75 9.05 -1.06 14.54
N ILE A 76 10.30 -1.05 15.00
CA ILE A 76 11.37 -1.86 14.42
C ILE A 76 11.02 -3.33 14.61
N ILE A 77 11.19 -4.14 13.58
CA ILE A 77 11.16 -5.59 13.68
C ILE A 77 12.42 -6.18 13.04
N HIS A 78 13.10 -7.09 13.73
CA HIS A 78 14.42 -7.54 13.32
C HIS A 78 14.70 -9.00 13.71
N THR A 79 15.57 -9.65 12.94
CA THR A 79 16.08 -11.01 13.22
C THR A 79 17.49 -11.01 13.82
N THR A 80 18.12 -9.83 13.93
CA THR A 80 19.49 -9.66 14.43
C THR A 80 19.57 -9.81 15.96
N SER A 81 20.77 -10.15 16.45
CA SER A 81 21.04 -10.23 17.90
C SER A 81 20.92 -8.88 18.62
N TYR A 82 21.20 -7.78 17.91
CA TYR A 82 21.08 -6.41 18.40
C TYR A 82 20.03 -5.65 17.63
N VAL A 83 19.31 -4.78 18.33
CA VAL A 83 18.30 -3.90 17.72
C VAL A 83 18.97 -2.96 16.69
N PRO A 84 18.51 -2.93 15.43
CA PRO A 84 18.97 -1.94 14.47
C PRO A 84 18.67 -0.51 14.94
N ARG A 85 19.58 0.43 14.68
CA ARG A 85 19.31 1.84 14.95
C ARG A 85 18.13 2.35 14.11
N GLN A 86 17.38 3.30 14.67
CA GLN A 86 16.42 4.08 13.91
C GLN A 86 17.10 4.71 12.69
N HIS A 87 16.40 4.74 11.57
CA HIS A 87 16.91 5.28 10.32
C HIS A 87 16.99 6.80 10.41
N SER A 88 18.09 7.35 9.91
CA SER A 88 18.25 8.77 9.61
C SER A 88 18.71 9.00 8.18
N CYS A 89 18.33 10.14 7.62
CA CYS A 89 18.79 10.60 6.31
C CYS A 89 18.99 12.12 6.31
N ILE A 90 19.71 12.62 5.32
CA ILE A 90 19.84 14.07 5.08
C ILE A 90 18.76 14.47 4.10
N SER A 91 17.90 15.39 4.52
CA SER A 91 16.82 15.91 3.67
C SER A 91 17.40 16.84 2.59
N LYS A 92 16.56 17.22 1.62
CA LYS A 92 16.97 18.12 0.51
C LYS A 92 17.46 19.50 0.98
N ASN A 93 17.05 19.96 2.16
CA ASN A 93 17.47 21.25 2.71
C ASN A 93 18.72 21.14 3.62
N GLY A 94 19.34 19.96 3.69
CA GLY A 94 20.53 19.71 4.52
C GLY A 94 20.24 19.36 5.99
N THR A 95 18.97 19.33 6.43
CA THR A 95 18.63 18.90 7.80
C THR A 95 18.69 17.38 7.93
N VAL A 96 19.17 16.90 9.08
CA VAL A 96 19.08 15.48 9.43
C VAL A 96 17.65 15.15 9.87
N GLU A 97 17.01 14.23 9.16
CA GLU A 97 15.74 13.65 9.54
C GLU A 97 15.98 12.26 10.15
N MET A 98 15.25 11.92 11.22
CA MET A 98 15.34 10.63 11.90
C MET A 98 13.94 10.11 12.20
N GLU A 99 13.77 8.79 12.20
CA GLU A 99 12.53 8.19 12.69
C GLU A 99 12.25 8.60 14.14
N ASN A 100 10.98 8.69 14.51
CA ASN A 100 10.54 8.96 15.88
C ASN A 100 9.63 7.82 16.36
N LEU A 101 10.19 6.61 16.46
CA LEU A 101 9.43 5.44 16.90
C LEU A 101 9.35 5.42 18.42
N ILE A 102 8.13 5.32 18.94
CA ILE A 102 7.81 5.31 20.37
C ILE A 102 7.51 3.91 20.91
N LEU A 103 7.33 2.94 20.00
CA LEU A 103 7.01 1.55 20.34
C LEU A 103 8.29 0.73 20.42
N ASP A 104 8.34 -0.21 21.36
CA ASP A 104 9.51 -1.06 21.55
C ASP A 104 9.75 -1.97 20.33
N PRO A 105 11.03 -2.21 19.96
CA PRO A 105 11.40 -3.14 18.90
C PRO A 105 10.93 -4.57 19.15
N ILE A 106 10.57 -5.27 18.08
CA ILE A 106 10.16 -6.67 18.08
C ILE A 106 11.28 -7.54 17.52
N ARG A 107 11.82 -8.43 18.36
CA ARG A 107 12.81 -9.41 17.93
C ARG A 107 12.11 -10.66 17.40
N VAL A 108 12.64 -11.21 16.31
CA VAL A 108 12.22 -12.47 15.71
C VAL A 108 13.39 -13.44 15.75
N MET A 109 13.18 -14.62 16.31
CA MET A 109 14.11 -15.75 16.21
C MET A 109 13.89 -16.40 14.84
N SER A 110 14.84 -16.19 13.91
CA SER A 110 14.77 -16.80 12.58
C SER A 110 14.78 -18.33 12.68
N GLU A 111 13.95 -18.99 11.87
CA GLU A 111 13.92 -20.45 11.74
C GLU A 111 14.73 -20.94 10.52
N SER A 112 15.21 -20.02 9.68
CA SER A 112 16.03 -20.33 8.49
C SER A 112 17.36 -19.57 8.52
N SER A 113 18.41 -20.21 8.02
CA SER A 113 19.72 -19.59 7.75
C SER A 113 19.77 -18.88 6.39
N ASP A 114 18.73 -18.99 5.57
CA ASP A 114 18.67 -18.35 4.27
C ASP A 114 18.30 -16.88 4.39
N ARG A 115 18.68 -16.10 3.37
CA ARG A 115 18.38 -14.65 3.28
C ARG A 115 16.89 -14.33 3.38
N GLU A 116 16.02 -15.25 2.97
CA GLU A 116 14.57 -15.06 3.07
C GLU A 116 14.04 -15.14 4.52
N GLY A 117 14.78 -15.81 5.41
CA GLY A 117 14.53 -15.82 6.86
C GLY A 117 15.03 -14.57 7.59
N GLU A 118 15.80 -13.70 6.91
CA GLU A 118 16.33 -12.48 7.50
C GLU A 118 15.46 -11.25 7.21
N LEU A 119 15.26 -10.41 8.23
CA LEU A 119 14.59 -9.13 8.06
C LEU A 119 15.60 -8.02 7.78
N ASN A 120 15.29 -7.19 6.77
CA ASN A 120 16.09 -6.01 6.46
C ASN A 120 16.10 -5.03 7.64
N LYS A 121 17.20 -4.31 7.87
CA LYS A 121 17.31 -3.28 8.93
C LYS A 121 16.22 -2.19 8.89
N PHE A 122 15.64 -1.93 7.72
CA PHE A 122 14.54 -0.97 7.52
C PHE A 122 13.14 -1.57 7.74
N SER A 123 13.06 -2.85 8.13
CA SER A 123 11.78 -3.52 8.37
C SER A 123 11.05 -2.88 9.55
N ARG A 124 9.83 -2.43 9.30
CA ARG A 124 8.93 -1.86 10.29
C ARG A 124 7.63 -2.66 10.31
N LEU A 125 7.25 -3.11 11.49
CA LEU A 125 5.94 -3.70 11.72
C LEU A 125 4.92 -2.55 11.80
N ASN A 126 3.85 -2.64 11.01
CA ASN A 126 2.82 -1.62 10.93
C ASN A 126 1.53 -2.08 11.63
N TYR A 127 1.22 -1.48 12.78
CA TYR A 127 -0.01 -1.79 13.53
C TYR A 127 -1.24 -1.06 12.98
N SER A 128 -1.09 -0.05 12.12
CA SER A 128 -2.22 0.73 11.57
C SER A 128 -3.01 0.00 10.48
N LYS A 129 -2.45 -1.06 9.88
CA LYS A 129 -3.11 -1.83 8.81
C LYS A 129 -3.13 -3.31 9.18
N VAL A 130 -4.32 -3.81 9.46
CA VAL A 130 -4.55 -5.21 9.85
C VAL A 130 -5.07 -6.00 8.65
N TYR A 131 -4.58 -7.24 8.49
CA TYR A 131 -4.98 -8.16 7.44
C TYR A 131 -5.55 -9.43 8.05
N THR A 132 -6.57 -9.98 7.41
CA THR A 132 -6.97 -11.38 7.60
C THR A 132 -6.27 -12.20 6.52
N VAL A 133 -5.46 -13.17 6.93
CA VAL A 133 -4.70 -14.04 6.04
C VAL A 133 -5.23 -15.46 6.19
N GLU A 134 -5.74 -16.01 5.09
CA GLU A 134 -6.27 -17.37 5.03
C GLU A 134 -5.16 -18.43 5.17
N HIS A 135 -5.44 -19.53 5.88
CA HIS A 135 -4.46 -20.59 6.13
C HIS A 135 -4.14 -21.46 4.90
N TYR A 136 -4.98 -21.41 3.85
CA TYR A 136 -4.72 -22.16 2.61
C TYR A 136 -3.70 -21.47 1.69
N VAL A 137 -3.31 -20.23 1.98
CA VAL A 137 -2.29 -19.52 1.20
C VAL A 137 -0.91 -20.13 1.47
N ARG A 138 -0.12 -20.32 0.42
CA ARG A 138 1.27 -20.81 0.56
C ARG A 138 2.12 -19.73 1.22
N VAL A 139 2.77 -20.07 2.32
CA VAL A 139 3.63 -19.16 3.08
C VAL A 139 5.03 -19.75 3.25
N LEU A 140 6.01 -18.87 3.45
CA LEU A 140 7.34 -19.22 3.93
C LEU A 140 7.47 -18.77 5.39
N ASN A 141 7.88 -19.67 6.28
CA ASN A 141 8.11 -19.33 7.68
C ASN A 141 9.45 -18.60 7.83
N ILE A 142 9.40 -17.37 8.34
CA ILE A 142 10.60 -16.56 8.66
C ILE A 142 11.13 -16.96 10.04
N GLY A 143 10.23 -17.03 11.03
CA GLY A 143 10.61 -17.36 12.40
C GLY A 143 9.51 -17.06 13.40
N LYS A 144 9.89 -17.02 14.69
CA LYS A 144 8.99 -16.77 15.81
C LYS A 144 9.37 -15.49 16.56
N VAL A 145 8.38 -14.71 16.97
CA VAL A 145 8.62 -13.54 17.83
C VAL A 145 9.25 -14.03 19.14
N ALA A 146 10.33 -13.37 19.55
CA ALA A 146 11.05 -13.70 20.77
C ALA A 146 10.17 -13.45 21.99
N ARG A 147 10.32 -14.27 23.04
CA ARG A 147 9.43 -14.24 24.21
C ARG A 147 9.44 -12.86 24.90
N GLU A 148 10.60 -12.22 24.94
CA GLU A 148 10.81 -10.89 25.49
C GLU A 148 10.03 -9.79 24.74
N SER A 149 9.74 -9.98 23.45
CA SER A 149 9.03 -9.00 22.62
C SER A 149 7.51 -9.22 22.58
N MET A 150 6.98 -10.31 23.15
CA MET A 150 5.55 -10.64 23.08
C MET A 150 4.66 -9.61 23.77
N ASN A 151 5.11 -9.03 24.89
CA ASN A 151 4.37 -7.99 25.59
C ASN A 151 4.30 -6.70 24.74
N SER A 152 5.42 -6.28 24.16
CA SER A 152 5.48 -5.12 23.28
C SER A 152 4.66 -5.30 22.00
N LEU A 153 4.65 -6.52 21.43
CA LEU A 153 3.80 -6.86 20.28
C LEU A 153 2.32 -6.70 20.63
N SER A 154 1.90 -7.27 21.77
CA SER A 154 0.52 -7.21 22.23
C SER A 154 0.09 -5.78 22.55
N TYR A 155 0.96 -5.01 23.21
CA TYR A 155 0.73 -3.60 23.51
C TYR A 155 0.55 -2.77 22.23
N GLY A 156 1.47 -2.89 21.27
CA GLY A 156 1.41 -2.16 20.00
C GLY A 156 0.13 -2.48 19.21
N TYR A 157 -0.28 -3.75 19.18
CA TYR A 157 -1.53 -4.16 18.53
C TYR A 157 -2.77 -3.60 19.25
N ASN A 158 -2.84 -3.70 20.58
CA ASN A 158 -3.99 -3.21 21.34
C ASN A 158 -4.19 -1.69 21.22
N GLN A 159 -3.09 -0.93 21.17
CA GLN A 159 -3.15 0.53 20.97
C GLN A 159 -3.69 0.91 19.57
N SER A 160 -3.55 0.03 18.58
CA SER A 160 -4.05 0.27 17.23
C SER A 160 -5.57 0.11 17.08
N ALA A 161 -6.19 -0.67 17.97
CA ALA A 161 -7.62 -0.96 17.98
C ALA A 161 -8.48 0.20 18.50
N SER A 162 -7.87 1.25 19.05
CA SER A 162 -8.57 2.46 19.50
C SER A 162 -9.14 3.23 18.31
N PRO A 163 -10.45 3.53 18.27
CA PRO A 163 -11.09 4.20 17.15
C PRO A 163 -10.53 5.62 17.01
N VAL A 164 -9.89 5.90 15.88
CA VAL A 164 -9.61 7.27 15.46
C VAL A 164 -10.93 7.91 15.04
N SER A 165 -11.15 9.18 15.38
CA SER A 165 -12.34 9.91 14.93
C SER A 165 -12.50 9.73 13.43
N SER A 166 -13.69 9.30 13.01
CA SER A 166 -13.99 8.96 11.62
C SER A 166 -13.93 10.20 10.74
N GLN A 167 -12.73 10.57 10.27
CA GLN A 167 -12.61 11.56 9.22
C GLN A 167 -13.04 10.88 7.91
N ARG A 168 -14.17 11.34 7.38
CA ARG A 168 -14.73 10.88 6.11
C ARG A 168 -13.63 10.98 5.03
N PRO A 169 -13.37 9.93 4.23
CA PRO A 169 -12.37 9.99 3.17
C PRO A 169 -12.62 11.22 2.30
N ARG A 170 -11.59 12.06 2.10
CA ARG A 170 -11.68 13.19 1.18
C ARG A 170 -12.09 12.62 -0.18
N ARG A 171 -13.20 13.14 -0.74
CA ARG A 171 -13.69 12.72 -2.06
C ARG A 171 -12.53 12.79 -3.05
N HIS A 172 -12.24 11.68 -3.73
CA HIS A 172 -11.35 11.70 -4.88
C HIS A 172 -11.95 12.65 -5.91
N ARG A 173 -11.43 13.88 -5.97
CA ARG A 173 -11.75 14.81 -7.04
C ARG A 173 -10.93 14.34 -8.24
N PRO A 174 -11.55 13.92 -9.35
CA PRO A 174 -10.79 13.56 -10.53
C PRO A 174 -9.93 14.76 -10.93
N PRO A 175 -8.70 14.54 -11.42
CA PRO A 175 -7.88 15.62 -11.94
C PRO A 175 -8.69 16.38 -13.00
N ALA A 176 -8.69 17.71 -12.90
CA ALA A 176 -9.35 18.56 -13.88
C ALA A 176 -8.68 18.28 -15.23
N ASN A 177 -9.38 17.60 -16.13
CA ASN A 177 -8.91 17.38 -17.48
C ASN A 177 -8.64 18.75 -18.12
N SER A 178 -7.41 18.93 -18.58
CA SER A 178 -7.01 19.95 -19.54
C SER A 178 -7.97 19.93 -20.73
N SER A 179 -8.65 21.06 -20.92
CA SER A 179 -9.18 21.56 -22.20
C SER A 179 -9.27 20.55 -23.35
N TYR A 180 -10.30 19.70 -23.33
CA TYR A 180 -10.87 19.23 -24.59
C TYR A 180 -11.73 20.37 -25.13
N GLN A 181 -11.16 21.16 -26.04
CA GLN A 181 -11.92 22.10 -26.87
C GLN A 181 -12.89 21.31 -27.74
N SER A 182 -14.12 21.14 -27.25
CA SER A 182 -15.27 20.77 -28.08
C SER A 182 -15.61 21.96 -28.97
N SER A 183 -15.04 22.01 -30.16
CA SER A 183 -15.46 22.93 -31.22
C SER A 183 -16.83 22.48 -31.75
N SER A 184 -17.89 23.00 -31.15
CA SER A 184 -19.24 22.90 -31.73
C SER A 184 -19.30 23.80 -32.97
N ARG A 185 -19.01 23.22 -34.14
CA ARG A 185 -19.37 23.82 -35.42
C ARG A 185 -20.90 23.83 -35.54
N ARG A 186 -21.52 24.93 -35.10
CA ARG A 186 -22.86 25.34 -35.55
C ARG A 186 -22.76 25.61 -37.05
N SER A 187 -23.18 24.64 -37.86
CA SER A 187 -23.41 24.87 -39.28
C SER A 187 -24.70 25.67 -39.43
N ARG A 188 -24.53 26.95 -39.77
CA ARG A 188 -25.58 27.91 -40.10
C ARG A 188 -25.71 27.82 -41.63
N TYR A 189 -26.71 27.12 -42.14
CA TYR A 189 -27.11 27.25 -43.55
C TYR A 189 -28.48 27.91 -43.58
N HIS A 190 -28.51 29.15 -44.05
CA HIS A 190 -29.69 29.87 -44.50
C HIS A 190 -29.24 30.69 -45.71
N ASN A 191 -29.64 30.27 -46.91
CA ASN A 191 -30.46 31.05 -47.86
C ASN A 191 -30.40 30.48 -49.29
N ASP A 192 -31.61 30.15 -49.76
CA ASP A 192 -32.27 30.65 -50.97
C ASP A 192 -31.63 30.48 -52.35
N ARG A 193 -32.26 29.58 -53.10
CA ARG A 193 -32.56 29.63 -54.55
C ARG A 193 -33.48 28.44 -54.82
N GLU A 194 -34.54 28.46 -55.60
CA GLU A 194 -35.07 29.43 -56.55
C GLU A 194 -36.50 28.92 -56.88
N SER A 195 -37.43 29.85 -57.06
CA SER A 195 -38.79 29.64 -57.51
C SER A 195 -38.86 29.09 -58.95
N ARG A 196 -39.67 28.03 -59.15
CA ARG A 196 -40.25 27.46 -60.41
C ARG A 196 -40.60 25.99 -60.07
N GLU A 197 -41.82 25.47 -60.13
CA GLU A 197 -42.87 25.58 -61.14
C GLU A 197 -44.24 25.32 -60.52
N ALA A 198 -45.23 26.04 -61.04
CA ALA A 198 -46.63 25.70 -60.97
C ALA A 198 -46.99 24.75 -62.12
N GLY A 199 -47.76 23.70 -61.83
CA GLY A 199 -48.78 23.17 -62.72
C GLY A 199 -48.48 21.87 -63.49
N ARG A 200 -49.55 21.05 -63.58
CA ARG A 200 -49.81 19.89 -64.46
C ARG A 200 -49.23 18.56 -63.93
N HIS A 201 -49.97 17.45 -63.81
CA HIS A 201 -51.29 17.02 -64.27
C HIS A 201 -51.88 16.05 -63.24
#